data_AF-A0A961HXV0-F1
#
_entry.id   AF-A0A961HXV0-F1
#
_cell.length_a   1.000
_cell.length_b   1.000
_cell.length_c   1.000
_cell.angle_alpha   90.00
_cell.angle_beta   90.00
_cell.angle_gamma   90.00
#
_symmetry.space_group_name_H-M   'P 1'
#
loop_
_entity.id
_entity.type
_entity.pdbx_description
1 polymer ?
#
loop_
_entity_poly.entity_id
_entity_poly.type
_entity_poly.pdbx_seq_one_letter_code
_entity_poly.pdbx_strand_id
1 'polypeptide(L)'
;QGVRMGSHDDRTPETRAAWRARGVRIAEFPETLAAAEAAHAAGDPVVLGAPNLVRGGSHNGNVSALDLIAMGLCDALASDYHYPSLRRAALMLAESGVADLARAWALVSSGPARVLGLSDRGSLAPGLRADLVILEAHSHRIAATLSGGRVSYLAGDVATRFLA
;
A
#
# COMPACT_ATOMS: atom_id res chain seq x y z
N GLN A 1 -2.31 7.70 24.20
CA GLN A 1 -3.60 7.26 23.62
C GLN A 1 -3.72 7.84 22.22
N GLY A 2 -4.35 7.15 21.27
CA GLY A 2 -4.47 7.61 19.88
C GLY A 2 -3.42 7.09 18.89
N VAL A 3 -2.57 6.15 19.30
CA VAL A 3 -1.60 5.48 18.41
C VAL A 3 -2.21 4.18 17.91
N ARG A 4 -2.23 3.96 16.58
CA ARG A 4 -2.57 2.66 16.01
C ARG A 4 -1.39 1.71 16.14
N MET A 5 -1.68 0.48 16.53
CA MET A 5 -0.68 -0.56 16.69
C MET A 5 -0.91 -1.65 15.64
N GLY A 6 0.19 -2.12 15.06
CA GLY A 6 0.23 -3.33 14.25
C GLY A 6 1.10 -4.40 14.90
N SER A 7 0.76 -5.66 14.67
CA SER A 7 1.66 -6.79 14.90
C SER A 7 2.48 -7.04 13.65
N HIS A 8 3.61 -7.70 13.82
CA HIS A 8 4.55 -8.03 12.76
C HIS A 8 4.70 -9.56 12.68
N ASP A 9 4.80 -10.10 11.47
CA ASP A 9 5.08 -11.51 11.20
C ASP A 9 4.12 -12.48 11.90
N ASP A 10 2.81 -12.19 11.83
CA ASP A 10 1.80 -13.09 12.36
C ASP A 10 1.85 -14.44 11.62
N ARG A 11 2.21 -15.50 12.33
CA ARG A 11 2.39 -16.83 11.75
C ARG A 11 1.16 -17.73 11.88
N THR A 12 0.31 -17.52 12.89
CA THR A 12 -0.87 -18.35 13.14
C THR A 12 -2.13 -17.53 13.44
N PRO A 13 -3.34 -18.07 13.18
CA PRO A 13 -4.60 -17.45 13.58
C PRO A 13 -4.68 -17.12 15.08
N GLU A 14 -4.11 -17.97 15.94
CA GLU A 14 -4.10 -17.78 17.39
C GLU A 14 -3.23 -16.59 17.78
N THR A 15 -2.10 -16.41 17.11
CA THR A 15 -1.21 -15.26 17.31
C THR A 15 -1.91 -13.96 16.91
N ARG A 16 -2.55 -13.96 15.74
CA ARG A 16 -3.40 -12.84 15.27
C ARG A 16 -4.52 -12.52 16.24
N ALA A 17 -5.22 -13.54 16.74
CA ALA A 17 -6.29 -13.36 17.74
C ALA A 17 -5.76 -12.80 19.07
N ALA A 18 -4.60 -13.25 19.53
CA ALA A 18 -3.98 -12.77 20.76
C ALA A 18 -3.56 -11.28 20.64
N TRP A 19 -3.06 -10.84 19.49
CA TRP A 19 -2.78 -9.43 19.24
C TRP A 19 -4.04 -8.57 19.21
N ARG A 20 -5.07 -9.04 18.52
CA ARG A 20 -6.38 -8.39 18.47
C ARG A 20 -6.97 -8.18 19.87
N ALA A 21 -6.89 -9.20 20.74
CA ALA A 21 -7.34 -9.11 22.13
C ALA A 21 -6.60 -8.03 22.95
N ARG A 22 -5.40 -7.63 22.53
CA ARG A 22 -4.60 -6.54 23.11
C ARG A 22 -4.86 -5.17 22.46
N GLY A 23 -5.82 -5.08 21.55
CA GLY A 23 -6.14 -3.84 20.81
C GLY A 23 -5.17 -3.52 19.67
N VAL A 24 -4.28 -4.45 19.31
CA VAL A 24 -3.43 -4.35 18.12
C VAL A 24 -4.24 -4.84 16.94
N ARG A 25 -4.63 -3.97 16.01
CA ARG A 25 -5.66 -4.26 14.99
C ARG A 25 -5.14 -4.32 13.56
N ILE A 26 -3.87 -3.98 13.33
CA ILE A 26 -3.23 -4.09 12.02
C ILE A 26 -2.35 -5.34 12.03
N ALA A 27 -2.44 -6.15 10.97
CA ALA A 27 -1.55 -7.29 10.76
C ALA A 27 -0.54 -6.90 9.67
N GLU A 28 0.70 -6.64 10.07
CA GLU A 28 1.80 -6.40 9.15
C GLU A 28 2.50 -7.73 8.82
N PHE A 29 2.70 -7.96 7.53
CA PHE A 29 3.47 -9.08 6.99
C PHE A 29 3.10 -10.46 7.57
N PRO A 30 1.82 -10.89 7.55
CA PRO A 30 1.48 -12.24 7.97
C PRO A 30 2.30 -13.27 7.19
N GLU A 31 2.93 -14.21 7.88
CA GLU A 31 3.84 -15.17 7.28
C GLU A 31 3.11 -16.32 6.59
N THR A 32 1.85 -16.56 6.95
CA THR A 32 1.03 -17.67 6.45
C THR A 32 -0.31 -17.19 5.92
N LEU A 33 -0.86 -17.94 4.96
CA LEU A 33 -2.21 -17.69 4.45
C LEU A 33 -3.25 -17.74 5.57
N ALA A 34 -3.17 -18.74 6.46
CA ALA A 34 -4.10 -18.88 7.57
C ALA A 34 -4.10 -17.65 8.50
N ALA A 35 -2.94 -17.04 8.76
CA ALA A 35 -2.87 -15.82 9.55
C ALA A 35 -3.48 -14.61 8.81
N ALA A 36 -3.24 -14.48 7.51
CA ALA A 36 -3.83 -13.43 6.68
C ALA A 36 -5.36 -13.56 6.58
N GLU A 37 -5.88 -14.77 6.38
CA GLU A 37 -7.32 -15.07 6.36
C GLU A 37 -7.95 -14.77 7.72
N ALA A 38 -7.30 -15.15 8.82
CA ALA A 38 -7.77 -14.84 10.17
C ALA A 38 -7.77 -13.33 10.46
N ALA A 39 -6.82 -12.57 9.91
CA ALA A 39 -6.82 -11.11 9.98
C ALA A 39 -8.05 -10.55 9.25
N HIS A 40 -8.22 -10.94 7.98
CA HIS A 40 -9.28 -10.48 7.10
C HIS A 40 -10.68 -10.83 7.63
N ALA A 41 -10.90 -12.08 8.04
CA ALA A 41 -12.20 -12.57 8.53
C ALA A 41 -12.72 -11.81 9.75
N ALA A 42 -11.82 -11.25 10.56
CA ALA A 42 -12.17 -10.45 11.73
C ALA A 42 -11.95 -8.94 11.51
N GLY A 43 -11.76 -8.51 10.27
CA GLY A 43 -11.70 -7.10 9.86
C GLY A 43 -10.45 -6.36 10.34
N ASP A 44 -9.34 -7.07 10.55
CA ASP A 44 -8.04 -6.45 10.78
C ASP A 44 -7.35 -6.17 9.44
N PRO A 45 -6.95 -4.91 9.15
CA PRO A 45 -6.29 -4.61 7.90
C PRO A 45 -4.93 -5.30 7.79
N VAL A 46 -4.62 -5.78 6.59
CA VAL A 46 -3.35 -6.42 6.28
C VAL A 46 -2.44 -5.48 5.50
N VAL A 47 -1.20 -5.33 5.97
CA VAL A 47 -0.15 -4.53 5.32
C VAL A 47 0.95 -5.45 4.79
N LEU A 48 1.29 -5.32 3.51
CA LEU A 48 2.33 -6.11 2.85
C LEU A 48 3.50 -5.25 2.35
N GLY A 49 4.69 -5.85 2.26
CA GLY A 49 5.89 -5.17 1.81
C GLY A 49 5.90 -5.07 0.29
N ALA A 50 5.85 -3.86 -0.26
CA ALA A 50 5.97 -3.65 -1.71
C ALA A 50 7.25 -4.26 -2.32
N PRO A 51 8.43 -4.27 -1.65
CA PRO A 51 9.61 -4.93 -2.19
C PRO A 51 9.45 -6.45 -2.36
N ASN A 52 8.62 -7.09 -1.54
CA ASN A 52 8.39 -8.55 -1.63
C ASN A 52 7.54 -8.90 -2.85
N LEU A 53 6.65 -7.99 -3.27
CA LEU A 53 5.94 -8.09 -4.53
C LEU A 53 6.87 -7.89 -5.72
N VAL A 54 7.68 -6.82 -5.70
CA VAL A 54 8.57 -6.45 -6.81
C VAL A 54 9.64 -7.49 -7.07
N ARG A 55 10.11 -8.19 -6.02
CA ARG A 55 11.11 -9.27 -6.12
C ARG A 55 10.56 -10.55 -6.74
N GLY A 56 9.23 -10.72 -6.82
CA GLY A 56 8.60 -11.90 -7.42
C GLY A 56 8.60 -13.15 -6.54
N GLY A 57 8.73 -13.02 -5.21
CA GLY A 57 8.65 -14.17 -4.30
C GLY A 57 9.08 -13.87 -2.87
N SER A 58 8.68 -14.77 -1.95
CA SER A 58 9.14 -14.81 -0.56
C SER A 58 10.42 -15.65 -0.45
N HIS A 59 11.47 -15.11 0.17
CA HIS A 59 12.75 -15.81 0.31
C HIS A 59 12.79 -16.86 1.43
N ASN A 60 11.78 -16.87 2.31
CA ASN A 60 11.81 -17.65 3.56
C ASN A 60 10.74 -18.75 3.64
N GLY A 61 10.05 -19.05 2.54
CA GLY A 61 8.92 -20.00 2.55
C GLY A 61 7.61 -19.43 3.13
N ASN A 62 7.60 -18.14 3.49
CA ASN A 62 6.40 -17.41 3.87
C ASN A 62 5.45 -17.24 2.66
N VAL A 63 4.17 -17.00 2.93
CA VAL A 63 3.15 -16.75 1.91
C VAL A 63 3.56 -15.61 0.97
N SER A 64 3.25 -15.76 -0.31
CA SER A 64 3.56 -14.76 -1.34
C SER A 64 2.70 -13.52 -1.16
N ALA A 65 3.33 -12.34 -1.21
CA ALA A 65 2.61 -11.07 -1.20
C ALA A 65 1.70 -10.92 -2.44
N LEU A 66 2.13 -11.46 -3.59
CA LEU A 66 1.32 -11.47 -4.80
C LEU A 66 0.05 -12.29 -4.62
N ASP A 67 0.16 -13.48 -4.02
CA ASP A 67 -0.98 -14.39 -3.83
C ASP A 67 -1.99 -13.77 -2.88
N LEU A 68 -1.54 -13.19 -1.75
CA LEU A 68 -2.43 -12.49 -0.83
C LEU A 68 -3.14 -11.31 -1.49
N ILE A 69 -2.47 -10.56 -2.36
CA ILE A 69 -3.10 -9.46 -3.12
C ILE A 69 -4.14 -10.00 -4.11
N ALA A 70 -3.80 -11.04 -4.86
CA ALA A 70 -4.69 -11.68 -5.83
C ALA A 70 -5.95 -12.28 -5.14
N MET A 71 -5.79 -12.77 -3.91
CA MET A 71 -6.89 -13.26 -3.07
C MET A 71 -7.70 -12.15 -2.39
N GLY A 72 -7.31 -10.88 -2.55
CA GLY A 72 -8.00 -9.75 -1.90
C GLY A 72 -7.74 -9.61 -0.40
N LEU A 73 -6.69 -10.25 0.11
CA LEU A 73 -6.30 -10.28 1.53
C LEU A 73 -5.29 -9.19 1.91
N CYS A 74 -5.13 -8.15 1.08
CA CYS A 74 -4.21 -7.03 1.32
C CYS A 74 -4.95 -5.69 1.25
N ASP A 75 -4.73 -4.84 2.24
CA ASP A 75 -5.35 -3.52 2.34
C ASP A 75 -4.40 -2.37 1.98
N ALA A 76 -3.10 -2.56 2.21
CA ALA A 76 -2.10 -1.53 2.03
C ALA A 76 -0.71 -2.12 1.79
N LEU A 77 0.12 -1.37 1.07
CA LEU A 77 1.53 -1.67 0.87
C LEU A 77 2.42 -0.69 1.64
N ALA A 78 3.46 -1.23 2.27
CA ALA A 78 4.54 -0.47 2.89
C ALA A 78 5.81 -0.53 2.01
N SER A 79 6.61 0.53 2.02
CA SER A 79 7.85 0.59 1.23
C SER A 79 8.93 -0.37 1.75
N ASP A 80 8.84 -0.76 3.02
CA ASP A 80 9.81 -1.62 3.72
C ASP A 80 11.26 -1.19 3.41
N TYR A 81 11.54 0.08 3.74
CA TYR A 81 12.82 0.79 3.51
C TYR A 81 13.24 1.02 2.05
N HIS A 82 12.51 0.51 1.06
CA HIS A 82 12.81 0.70 -0.36
C HIS A 82 11.74 1.53 -1.05
N TYR A 83 11.84 2.86 -0.96
CA TYR A 83 10.85 3.82 -1.48
C TYR A 83 10.41 3.62 -2.94
N PRO A 84 11.29 3.25 -3.89
CA PRO A 84 10.88 3.02 -5.28
C PRO A 84 9.88 1.87 -5.45
N SER A 85 9.77 0.96 -4.48
CA SER A 85 8.94 -0.24 -4.57
C SER A 85 7.44 0.05 -4.63
N LEU A 86 6.92 1.08 -3.95
CA LEU A 86 5.47 1.33 -3.88
C LEU A 86 4.87 1.59 -5.28
N ARG A 87 5.43 2.55 -6.01
CA ARG A 87 5.03 2.85 -7.39
C ARG A 87 5.19 1.62 -8.27
N ARG A 88 6.34 0.94 -8.17
CA ARG A 88 6.65 -0.21 -9.02
C ARG A 88 5.70 -1.37 -8.75
N ALA A 89 5.36 -1.64 -7.49
CA ALA A 89 4.41 -2.66 -7.08
C ALA A 89 3.02 -2.40 -7.69
N ALA A 90 2.49 -1.18 -7.56
CA ALA A 90 1.19 -0.83 -8.11
C ALA A 90 1.15 -0.96 -9.64
N LEU A 91 2.19 -0.51 -10.35
CA LEU A 91 2.28 -0.65 -11.80
C LEU A 91 2.42 -2.12 -12.23
N MET A 92 3.26 -2.90 -11.54
CA MET A 92 3.41 -4.33 -11.84
C MET A 92 2.10 -5.11 -11.68
N LEU A 93 1.28 -4.81 -10.67
CA LEU A 93 -0.05 -5.41 -10.51
C LEU A 93 -0.99 -5.06 -11.67
N ALA A 94 -0.96 -3.79 -12.10
CA ALA A 94 -1.75 -3.31 -13.23
C ALA A 94 -1.31 -3.95 -14.56
N GLU A 95 -0.01 -3.97 -14.83
CA GLU A 95 0.59 -4.49 -16.06
C GLU A 95 0.45 -6.02 -16.18
N SER A 96 0.47 -6.74 -15.05
CA SER A 96 0.26 -8.20 -15.03
C SER A 96 -1.21 -8.62 -15.06
N GLY A 97 -2.15 -7.68 -14.96
CA GLY A 97 -3.59 -7.97 -14.97
C GLY A 97 -4.13 -8.56 -13.65
N VAL A 98 -3.33 -8.56 -12.58
CA VAL A 98 -3.76 -9.03 -11.24
C VAL A 98 -4.82 -8.10 -10.65
N ALA A 99 -4.72 -6.81 -10.95
CA ALA A 99 -5.72 -5.80 -10.61
C ALA A 99 -5.73 -4.72 -11.70
N ASP A 100 -6.83 -3.98 -11.85
CA ASP A 100 -6.78 -2.75 -12.64
C ASP A 100 -5.92 -1.69 -11.94
N LEU A 101 -5.55 -0.63 -12.67
CA LEU A 101 -4.69 0.43 -12.12
C LEU A 101 -5.33 1.10 -10.89
N ALA A 102 -6.64 1.31 -10.87
CA ALA A 102 -7.30 1.98 -9.74
C ALA A 102 -7.22 1.13 -8.47
N ARG A 103 -7.48 -0.16 -8.57
CA ARG A 103 -7.41 -1.12 -7.46
C ARG A 103 -5.97 -1.33 -7.00
N ALA A 104 -5.02 -1.44 -7.93
CA ALA A 104 -3.60 -1.54 -7.60
C ALA A 104 -3.08 -0.28 -6.90
N TRP A 105 -3.45 0.91 -7.41
CA TRP A 105 -3.02 2.18 -6.83
C TRP A 105 -3.66 2.46 -5.46
N ALA A 106 -4.86 1.92 -5.21
CA ALA A 106 -5.50 2.01 -3.90
C ALA A 106 -4.62 1.42 -2.79
N LEU A 107 -3.85 0.36 -3.06
CA LEU A 107 -2.94 -0.26 -2.09
C LEU A 107 -1.81 0.68 -1.63
N VAL A 108 -1.49 1.73 -2.38
CA VAL A 108 -0.45 2.72 -2.04
C VAL A 108 -1.02 4.12 -1.78
N SER A 109 -2.34 4.27 -1.75
CA SER A 109 -3.04 5.56 -1.56
C SER A 109 -4.20 5.46 -0.56
N SER A 110 -5.42 5.18 -1.02
CA SER A 110 -6.63 5.12 -0.17
C SER A 110 -6.59 3.98 0.85
N GLY A 111 -5.91 2.89 0.55
CA GLY A 111 -5.65 1.76 1.44
C GLY A 111 -4.89 2.19 2.70
N PRO A 112 -3.63 2.64 2.58
CA PRO A 112 -2.86 3.19 3.71
C PRO A 112 -3.60 4.30 4.46
N ALA A 113 -4.29 5.20 3.75
CA ALA A 113 -5.11 6.23 4.39
C ALA A 113 -6.23 5.63 5.26
N ARG A 114 -6.95 4.61 4.78
CA ARG A 114 -7.99 3.90 5.54
C ARG A 114 -7.41 3.13 6.73
N VAL A 115 -6.29 2.41 6.55
CA VAL A 115 -5.59 1.69 7.63
C VAL A 115 -5.17 2.66 8.74
N LEU A 116 -4.67 3.82 8.35
CA LEU A 116 -4.30 4.92 9.24
C LEU A 116 -5.46 5.87 9.54
N GLY A 117 -6.71 5.51 9.21
CA GLY A 117 -7.93 6.32 9.29
C GLY A 117 -7.72 7.82 9.12
N LEU A 118 -6.97 8.17 8.08
CA LEU A 118 -6.82 9.51 7.56
C LEU A 118 -7.93 9.71 6.55
N SER A 119 -8.95 10.48 6.91
CA SER A 119 -10.10 10.78 6.05
C SER A 119 -9.87 11.97 5.12
N ASP A 120 -8.76 12.68 5.27
CA ASP A 120 -8.44 13.91 4.55
C ASP A 120 -7.53 13.68 3.32
N ARG A 121 -7.18 12.44 2.97
CA ARG A 121 -6.22 12.12 1.88
C ARG A 121 -6.39 10.71 1.31
N GLY A 122 -5.57 10.39 0.31
CA GLY A 122 -5.51 9.06 -0.31
C GLY A 122 -6.46 8.87 -1.49
N SER A 123 -7.19 9.92 -1.89
CA SER A 123 -8.07 9.91 -3.07
C SER A 123 -8.11 11.30 -3.70
N LEU A 124 -8.46 11.34 -4.99
CA LEU A 124 -8.63 12.60 -5.72
C LEU A 124 -10.10 13.02 -5.67
N ALA A 125 -10.45 13.87 -4.70
CA ALA A 125 -11.79 14.42 -4.56
C ALA A 125 -11.75 15.84 -3.98
N PRO A 126 -12.72 16.71 -4.33
CA PRO A 126 -12.85 18.02 -3.70
C PRO A 126 -12.93 17.92 -2.17
N GLY A 127 -12.28 18.84 -1.46
CA GLY A 127 -12.24 18.88 0.01
C GLY A 127 -11.15 18.00 0.65
N LEU A 128 -10.47 17.14 -0.11
CA LEU A 128 -9.31 16.38 0.37
C LEU A 128 -8.01 17.18 0.18
N ARG A 129 -6.97 16.78 0.90
CA ARG A 129 -5.61 17.31 0.72
C ARG A 129 -5.14 17.13 -0.72
N ALA A 130 -4.53 18.17 -1.26
CA ALA A 130 -3.86 18.14 -2.56
C ALA A 130 -2.49 17.43 -2.46
N ASP A 131 -2.51 16.15 -2.08
CA ASP A 131 -1.36 15.24 -2.14
C ASP A 131 -1.42 14.47 -3.47
N LEU A 132 -0.57 14.83 -4.44
CA LEU A 132 -0.65 14.35 -5.82
C LEU A 132 0.70 13.79 -6.30
N VAL A 133 0.64 12.73 -7.10
CA VAL A 133 1.77 12.25 -7.91
C VAL A 133 1.31 12.21 -9.35
N ILE A 134 2.08 12.85 -10.24
CA ILE A 134 1.83 12.85 -11.68
C ILE A 134 2.85 11.94 -12.33
N LEU A 135 2.38 11.01 -13.16
CA LEU A 135 3.23 10.12 -13.93
C LEU A 135 3.21 10.50 -15.41
N GLU A 136 4.35 10.37 -16.07
CA GLU A 136 4.42 10.34 -17.53
C GLU A 136 3.67 9.13 -18.06
N ALA A 137 2.75 9.34 -19.00
CA ALA A 137 1.83 8.31 -19.49
C ALA A 137 2.52 7.08 -20.09
N HIS A 138 3.66 7.28 -20.79
CA HIS A 138 4.35 6.19 -21.47
C HIS A 138 5.45 5.55 -20.63
N SER A 139 6.20 6.36 -19.88
CA SER A 139 7.38 5.88 -19.14
C SER A 139 7.08 5.55 -17.67
N HIS A 140 5.90 5.94 -17.18
CA HIS A 140 5.50 5.86 -15.78
C HIS A 140 6.51 6.51 -14.81
N ARG A 141 7.37 7.40 -15.32
CA ARG A 141 8.27 8.22 -14.50
C ARG A 141 7.46 9.25 -13.74
N ILE A 142 7.84 9.51 -12.49
CA ILE A 142 7.26 10.61 -11.72
C ILE A 142 7.66 11.91 -12.41
N ALA A 143 6.67 12.68 -12.84
CA ALA A 143 6.83 14.00 -13.46
C ALA A 143 6.63 15.12 -12.43
N ALA A 144 5.70 14.95 -11.49
CA ALA A 144 5.49 15.87 -10.39
C ALA A 144 5.09 15.16 -9.10
N THR A 145 5.44 15.78 -7.97
CA THR A 145 4.87 15.45 -6.65
C THR A 145 4.42 16.72 -5.97
N LEU A 146 3.21 16.70 -5.41
CA LEU A 146 2.66 17.77 -4.60
C LEU A 146 2.27 17.20 -3.23
N SER A 147 2.54 17.94 -2.16
CA SER A 147 2.03 17.64 -0.83
C SER A 147 1.34 18.85 -0.22
N GLY A 148 0.06 18.69 0.14
CA GLY A 148 -0.78 19.78 0.63
C GLY A 148 -0.86 20.95 -0.34
N GLY A 149 -0.85 20.68 -1.66
CA GLY A 149 -0.85 21.69 -2.72
C GLY A 149 0.51 22.35 -2.96
N ARG A 150 1.55 22.00 -2.20
CA ARG A 150 2.92 22.51 -2.41
C ARG A 150 3.69 21.55 -3.30
N VAL A 151 4.26 22.07 -4.36
CA VAL A 151 5.16 21.31 -5.23
C VAL A 151 6.42 20.92 -4.45
N SER A 152 6.73 19.63 -4.42
CA SER A 152 7.99 19.09 -3.87
C SER A 152 8.93 18.55 -4.94
N TYR A 153 8.40 18.23 -6.12
CA TYR A 153 9.17 17.76 -7.28
C TYR A 153 8.48 18.13 -8.58
N LEU A 154 9.26 18.55 -9.58
CA LEU A 154 8.85 18.79 -10.96
C LEU A 154 9.98 18.37 -11.90
N ALA A 155 9.63 17.71 -13.01
CA ALA A 155 10.54 17.36 -14.08
C ALA A 155 9.81 17.22 -15.42
N GLY A 156 10.57 17.29 -16.51
CA GLY A 156 10.06 17.09 -17.87
C GLY A 156 9.05 18.15 -18.30
N ASP A 157 8.17 17.79 -19.23
CA ASP A 157 7.20 18.70 -19.84
C ASP A 157 6.23 19.31 -18.83
N VAL A 158 5.93 18.57 -17.75
CA VAL A 158 5.06 19.04 -16.68
C VAL A 158 5.65 20.25 -15.95
N ALA A 159 6.98 20.31 -15.79
CA ALA A 159 7.64 21.47 -15.18
C ALA A 159 7.45 22.72 -16.04
N THR A 160 7.64 22.58 -17.36
CA THR A 160 7.43 23.68 -18.32
C THR A 160 5.99 24.20 -18.28
N ARG A 161 5.00 23.31 -18.17
CA ARG A 161 3.57 23.69 -18.10
C ARG A 161 3.17 24.38 -16.80
N PHE A 162 3.84 24.06 -15.69
CA PHE A 162 3.53 24.63 -14.38
C PHE A 162 4.24 25.97 -14.11
N LEU A 163 5.34 26.25 -14.81
CA LEU A 163 6.19 27.42 -14.61
C LEU A 163 6.04 28.49 -15.71
N ALA A 164 5.32 28.18 -16.79
CA ALA A 164 4.94 29.14 -17.82
C ALA A 164 3.70 29.95 -17.37
#